data_AF-A0A517YME4-F1
#
_entry.id   AF-A0A517YME4-F1
#
_cell.length_a   1.000
_cell.length_b   1.000
_cell.length_c   1.000
_cell.angle_alpha   90.00
_cell.angle_beta   90.00
_cell.angle_gamma   90.00
#
_symmetry.space_group_name_H-M   'P 1'
#
loop_
_entity.id
_entity.type
_entity.pdbx_description
1 polymer ?
#
loop_
_entity_poly.entity_id
_entity_poly.type
_entity_poly.pdbx_seq_one_letter_code
_entity_poly.pdbx_strand_id
1 'polypeptide(L)'
;MTSTTRTQRRYDHRLREIVCNSKNIDAAVGCGVPRSTARGWLAPRAMFESWWRVLKHQWLFLNRLDTLATVQKLVAFYVDQHNSHLPHAAFHGQTPDEMYFGTGADIPKQLAAAKVAARQARLAGNRAVRCQSCSAPVAISN
;
A
#
# COMPACT_ATOMS: atom_id res chain seq x y z
N MET A 1 -23.21 12.56 37.11
CA MET A 1 -22.61 12.03 35.86
C MET A 1 -21.12 12.33 35.87
N THR A 2 -20.29 11.35 36.21
CA THR A 2 -18.82 11.48 36.25
C THR A 2 -18.25 11.41 34.84
N SER A 3 -17.80 12.54 34.31
CA SER A 3 -17.10 12.60 33.02
C SER A 3 -15.69 12.02 33.19
N THR A 4 -15.42 10.87 32.58
CA THR A 4 -14.09 10.25 32.60
C THR A 4 -13.25 10.88 31.49
N THR A 5 -12.36 11.81 31.83
CA THR A 5 -11.43 12.40 30.87
C THR A 5 -10.38 11.35 30.48
N ARG A 6 -10.60 10.69 29.33
CA ARG A 6 -9.69 9.66 28.82
C ARG A 6 -8.47 10.30 28.18
N THR A 7 -7.38 10.44 28.93
CA THR A 7 -6.08 10.87 28.40
C THR A 7 -5.56 9.82 27.42
N GLN A 8 -5.52 10.14 26.12
CA GLN A 8 -4.89 9.26 25.13
C GLN A 8 -3.38 9.21 25.42
N ARG A 9 -2.90 8.06 25.91
CA ARG A 9 -1.46 7.82 26.04
C ARG A 9 -0.85 7.73 24.63
N ARG A 10 0.08 8.64 24.33
CA ARG A 10 0.85 8.66 23.09
C ARG A 10 2.10 7.81 23.29
N TYR A 11 2.07 6.61 22.74
CA TYR A 11 3.21 5.70 22.77
C TYR A 11 4.19 6.04 21.64
N ASP A 12 5.47 5.73 21.83
CA ASP A 12 6.45 5.87 20.76
C ASP A 12 6.13 4.90 19.61
N HIS A 13 5.97 5.45 18.41
CA HIS A 13 5.76 4.70 17.17
C HIS A 13 6.83 3.62 16.91
N ARG A 14 8.08 3.83 17.36
CA ARG A 14 9.16 2.85 17.20
C ARG A 14 8.89 1.55 17.94
N LEU A 15 8.27 1.62 19.12
CA LEU A 15 7.87 0.43 19.87
C LEU A 15 6.83 -0.38 19.11
N ARG A 16 5.92 0.29 18.40
CA ARG A 16 4.93 -0.37 17.55
C ARG A 16 5.59 -1.07 16.36
N GLU A 17 6.54 -0.44 15.68
CA GLU A 17 7.27 -1.06 14.57
C GLU A 17 8.06 -2.29 15.02
N ILE A 18 8.78 -2.19 16.15
CA ILE A 18 9.53 -3.31 16.72
C ILE A 18 8.60 -4.49 17.01
N VAL A 19 7.46 -4.24 17.66
CA VAL A 19 6.46 -5.28 17.95
C VAL A 19 5.92 -5.89 16.66
N CYS A 20 5.53 -5.08 15.67
CA CYS A 20 4.99 -5.56 14.40
C CYS A 20 5.98 -6.43 13.61
N ASN A 21 7.27 -6.09 13.62
CA ASN A 21 8.33 -6.79 12.90
C ASN A 21 8.78 -8.07 13.62
N SER A 22 9.02 -7.98 14.94
CA SER A 22 9.50 -9.10 15.75
C SER A 22 8.41 -10.09 16.14
N LYS A 23 7.13 -9.70 16.02
CA LYS A 23 5.96 -10.41 16.58
C LYS A 23 6.05 -10.66 18.10
N ASN A 24 6.96 -9.98 18.80
CA ASN A 24 7.15 -10.08 20.23
C ASN A 24 6.62 -8.82 20.93
N ILE A 25 5.78 -8.99 21.96
CA ILE A 25 5.20 -7.87 22.74
C ILE A 25 6.02 -7.47 23.96
N ASP A 26 6.99 -8.28 24.39
CA ASP A 26 7.68 -8.13 25.68
C ASP A 26 8.45 -6.81 25.77
N ALA A 27 9.06 -6.38 24.66
CA ALA A 27 9.73 -5.09 24.57
C ALA A 27 8.78 -3.92 24.85
N ALA A 28 7.56 -3.95 24.32
CA ALA A 28 6.56 -2.90 24.57
C ALA A 28 6.01 -2.97 25.99
N VAL A 29 5.80 -4.16 26.53
CA VAL A 29 5.34 -4.36 27.92
C VAL A 29 6.38 -3.85 28.91
N GLY A 30 7.67 -4.11 28.66
CA GLY A 30 8.79 -3.57 29.44
C GLY A 30 8.85 -2.04 29.45
N CYS A 31 8.38 -1.39 28.39
CA CYS A 31 8.26 0.07 28.30
C CYS A 31 6.94 0.64 28.89
N GLY A 32 6.16 -0.17 29.61
CA GLY A 32 4.92 0.27 30.27
C GLY A 32 3.69 0.34 29.35
N VAL A 33 3.75 -0.27 28.15
CA VAL A 33 2.58 -0.43 27.29
C VAL A 33 1.71 -1.57 27.83
N PRO A 34 0.40 -1.38 28.05
CA PRO A 34 -0.48 -2.47 28.46
C PRO A 34 -0.44 -3.64 27.47
N ARG A 35 -0.43 -4.87 27.98
CA ARG A 35 -0.40 -6.10 27.15
C ARG A 35 -1.51 -6.15 26.10
N SER A 36 -2.70 -5.67 26.43
CA SER A 36 -3.83 -5.57 25.49
C SER A 36 -3.54 -4.62 24.32
N THR A 37 -2.91 -3.47 24.59
CA THR A 37 -2.48 -2.49 23.59
C THR A 37 -1.37 -3.05 22.70
N ALA A 38 -0.35 -3.68 23.29
CA ALA A 38 0.76 -4.27 22.54
C ALA A 38 0.30 -5.43 21.63
N ARG A 39 -0.59 -6.30 22.13
CA ARG A 39 -1.26 -7.31 21.27
C ARG A 39 -2.14 -6.68 20.20
N GLY A 40 -2.80 -5.57 20.50
CA GLY A 40 -3.58 -4.79 19.53
C GLY A 40 -2.73 -4.27 18.37
N TRP A 41 -1.44 -4.01 18.58
CA TRP A 41 -0.52 -3.62 17.51
C TRP A 41 -0.14 -4.76 16.59
N LEU A 42 -0.08 -5.98 17.12
CA LEU A 42 0.12 -7.21 16.33
C LEU A 42 -1.11 -7.61 15.52
N ALA A 43 -2.28 -7.03 15.83
CA ALA A 43 -3.52 -7.48 15.27
C ALA A 43 -3.56 -7.20 13.74
N PRO A 44 -3.92 -8.20 12.91
CA PRO A 44 -4.19 -8.01 11.48
C PRO A 44 -5.36 -7.03 11.22
N ARG A 45 -6.05 -6.60 12.28
CA ARG A 45 -7.16 -5.63 12.26
C ARG A 45 -6.86 -4.39 11.44
N ALA A 46 -5.65 -3.81 11.52
CA ALA A 46 -5.35 -2.60 10.77
C ALA A 46 -5.40 -2.81 9.24
N MET A 47 -5.01 -4.00 8.75
CA MET A 47 -5.08 -4.37 7.34
C MET A 47 -6.53 -4.66 6.91
N PHE A 48 -7.28 -5.38 7.75
CA PHE A 48 -8.70 -5.62 7.49
C PHE A 48 -9.53 -4.34 7.54
N GLU A 49 -9.22 -3.43 8.46
CA GLU A 49 -9.87 -2.11 8.58
C GLU A 49 -9.55 -1.22 7.38
N SER A 50 -8.31 -1.22 6.88
CA SER A 50 -7.96 -0.48 5.68
C SER A 50 -8.68 -1.03 4.45
N TRP A 51 -8.72 -2.35 4.29
CA TRP A 51 -9.46 -3.01 3.22
C TRP A 51 -10.96 -2.69 3.26
N TRP A 52 -11.58 -2.83 4.44
CA TRP A 52 -13.01 -2.53 4.62
C TRP A 52 -13.35 -1.06 4.35
N ARG A 53 -12.44 -0.15 4.70
CA ARG A 53 -12.60 1.27 4.37
C ARG A 53 -12.61 1.48 2.86
N VAL A 54 -11.70 0.85 2.11
CA VAL A 54 -11.65 0.97 0.65
C VAL A 54 -12.91 0.38 0.01
N LEU A 55 -13.28 -0.86 0.35
CA LEU A 55 -14.49 -1.50 -0.17
C LEU A 55 -15.74 -0.63 0.03
N LYS A 56 -15.92 -0.04 1.21
CA LYS A 56 -17.08 0.82 1.46
C LYS A 56 -17.01 2.14 0.71
N HIS A 57 -15.94 2.91 0.93
CA HIS A 57 -15.91 4.31 0.53
C HIS A 57 -15.49 4.53 -0.93
N GLN A 58 -14.74 3.60 -1.51
CA GLN A 58 -14.28 3.70 -2.90
C GLN A 58 -15.07 2.82 -3.86
N TRP A 59 -15.98 1.97 -3.35
CA TRP A 59 -16.77 1.08 -4.20
C TRP A 59 -18.27 1.06 -3.82
N LEU A 60 -18.63 0.52 -2.65
CA LEU A 60 -20.05 0.31 -2.33
C LEU A 60 -20.86 1.60 -2.27
N PHE A 61 -20.33 2.65 -1.62
CA PHE A 61 -21.06 3.91 -1.45
C PHE A 61 -21.15 4.76 -2.72
N LEU A 62 -20.51 4.34 -3.81
CA LEU A 62 -20.69 4.95 -5.13
C LEU A 62 -21.90 4.37 -5.89
N ASN A 63 -22.52 3.33 -5.34
CA ASN A 63 -23.63 2.60 -5.97
C ASN A 63 -24.91 2.73 -5.15
N ARG A 64 -26.06 2.50 -5.80
CA ARG A 64 -27.34 2.36 -5.10
C ARG A 64 -27.40 1.02 -4.38
N LEU A 65 -27.64 1.05 -3.08
CA LEU A 65 -27.64 -0.14 -2.20
C LEU A 65 -29.06 -0.51 -1.76
N ASP A 66 -30.00 -0.51 -2.71
CA ASP A 66 -31.44 -0.60 -2.43
C ASP A 66 -31.89 -2.03 -2.01
N THR A 67 -31.15 -3.06 -2.40
CA THR A 67 -31.48 -4.46 -2.10
C THR A 67 -30.24 -5.26 -1.66
N LEU A 68 -30.47 -6.29 -0.85
CA LEU A 68 -29.40 -7.22 -0.44
C LEU A 68 -28.73 -7.90 -1.64
N ALA A 69 -29.51 -8.27 -2.66
CA ALA A 69 -29.00 -8.91 -3.87
C ALA A 69 -28.01 -7.99 -4.62
N THR A 70 -28.32 -6.69 -4.72
CA THR A 70 -27.41 -5.70 -5.30
C THR A 70 -26.12 -5.58 -4.50
N VAL A 71 -26.22 -5.50 -3.17
CA VAL A 71 -25.05 -5.43 -2.28
C VAL A 71 -24.16 -6.67 -2.45
N GLN A 72 -24.75 -7.86 -2.43
CA GLN A 72 -24.02 -9.12 -2.62
C GLN A 72 -23.28 -9.15 -3.96
N LYS A 73 -23.94 -8.75 -5.05
CA LYS A 73 -23.33 -8.69 -6.38
C LYS A 73 -22.15 -7.71 -6.42
N LEU A 74 -22.31 -6.52 -5.85
CA LEU A 74 -21.25 -5.51 -5.81
C LEU A 74 -20.06 -5.95 -4.96
N VAL A 75 -20.31 -6.58 -3.81
CA VAL A 75 -19.24 -7.13 -2.95
C VAL A 75 -18.51 -8.26 -3.65
N ALA A 76 -19.23 -9.22 -4.24
CA ALA A 76 -18.63 -10.35 -4.94
C ALA A 76 -17.72 -9.88 -6.08
N PHE A 77 -18.20 -8.92 -6.88
CA PHE A 77 -17.41 -8.30 -7.94
C PHE A 77 -16.14 -7.63 -7.39
N TYR A 78 -16.27 -6.80 -6.35
CA TYR A 78 -15.10 -6.10 -5.81
C TYR A 78 -14.05 -7.05 -5.24
N VAL A 79 -14.48 -8.09 -4.52
CA VAL A 79 -13.56 -9.08 -3.93
C VAL A 79 -12.76 -9.76 -5.04
N ASP A 80 -13.43 -10.23 -6.09
CA ASP A 80 -12.79 -10.81 -7.26
C ASP A 80 -11.80 -9.83 -7.92
N GLN A 81 -12.22 -8.59 -8.19
CA GLN A 81 -11.34 -7.59 -8.78
C GLN A 81 -10.13 -7.29 -7.90
N HIS A 82 -10.34 -7.08 -6.60
CA HIS A 82 -9.26 -6.77 -5.66
C HIS A 82 -8.21 -7.87 -5.60
N ASN A 83 -8.65 -9.14 -5.58
CA ASN A 83 -7.77 -10.28 -5.41
C ASN A 83 -7.09 -10.70 -6.72
N SER A 84 -7.85 -10.74 -7.81
CA SER A 84 -7.41 -11.33 -9.07
C SER A 84 -6.77 -10.31 -10.02
N HIS A 85 -7.11 -9.03 -9.90
CA HIS A 85 -6.81 -8.04 -10.96
C HIS A 85 -6.08 -6.78 -10.49
N LEU A 86 -6.22 -6.35 -9.23
CA LEU A 86 -5.58 -5.12 -8.76
C LEU A 86 -4.15 -5.38 -8.24
N PRO A 87 -3.10 -4.97 -8.96
CA PRO A 87 -1.73 -5.12 -8.48
C PRO A 87 -1.46 -4.17 -7.32
N HIS A 88 -0.82 -4.68 -6.26
CA HIS A 88 -0.55 -3.91 -5.05
C HIS A 88 0.94 -3.55 -4.94
N ALA A 89 1.23 -2.30 -4.60
CA ALA A 89 2.61 -1.83 -4.41
C ALA A 89 3.36 -2.60 -3.30
N ALA A 90 2.65 -3.03 -2.25
CA ALA A 90 3.19 -3.85 -1.16
C ALA A 90 3.64 -5.25 -1.65
N PHE A 91 3.10 -5.72 -2.77
CA PHE A 91 3.44 -7.00 -3.40
C PHE A 91 4.32 -6.81 -4.64
N HIS A 92 4.99 -5.66 -4.73
CA HIS A 92 5.87 -5.30 -5.84
C HIS A 92 5.19 -5.37 -7.23
N GLY A 93 3.88 -5.09 -7.28
CA GLY A 93 3.10 -5.07 -8.51
C GLY A 93 2.39 -6.39 -8.83
N GLN A 94 2.44 -7.38 -7.95
CA GLN A 94 1.58 -8.56 -8.02
C GLN A 94 0.19 -8.27 -7.44
N THR A 95 -0.82 -9.03 -7.86
CA THR A 95 -2.13 -9.09 -7.22
C THR A 95 -2.07 -9.93 -5.93
N PRO A 96 -3.04 -9.76 -5.00
CA PRO A 96 -3.13 -10.62 -3.83
C PRO A 96 -3.15 -12.12 -4.16
N ASP A 97 -3.89 -12.54 -5.19
CA ASP A 97 -3.96 -13.94 -5.58
C ASP A 97 -2.64 -14.44 -6.15
N GLU A 98 -1.98 -13.64 -7.00
CA GLU A 98 -0.66 -13.98 -7.55
C GLU A 98 0.39 -14.18 -6.46
N MET A 99 0.37 -13.34 -5.43
CA MET A 99 1.24 -13.48 -4.27
C MET A 99 0.87 -14.71 -3.43
N TYR A 100 -0.42 -14.93 -3.18
CA TYR A 100 -0.90 -16.00 -2.30
C TYR A 100 -0.70 -17.39 -2.92
N PHE A 101 -1.04 -17.56 -4.20
CA PHE A 101 -0.87 -18.80 -4.94
C PHE A 101 0.54 -18.96 -5.52
N GLY A 102 1.38 -17.93 -5.45
CA GLY A 102 2.76 -17.95 -5.93
C GLY A 102 2.89 -17.96 -7.46
N THR A 103 1.83 -17.59 -8.19
CA THR A 103 1.82 -17.55 -9.67
C THR A 103 2.50 -16.30 -10.23
N GLY A 104 2.71 -15.26 -9.40
CA GLY A 104 3.29 -13.97 -9.82
C GLY A 104 4.78 -13.78 -9.60
N ALA A 105 5.53 -14.83 -9.26
CA ALA A 105 6.92 -14.71 -8.78
C ALA A 105 7.86 -13.91 -9.71
N ASP A 106 7.62 -13.94 -11.02
CA ASP A 106 8.43 -13.23 -12.01
C ASP A 106 7.95 -11.80 -12.30
N ILE A 107 6.74 -11.42 -11.90
CA ILE A 107 6.16 -10.09 -12.15
C ILE A 107 7.04 -8.97 -11.61
N PRO A 108 7.56 -9.01 -10.36
CA PRO A 108 8.44 -7.96 -9.86
C PRO A 108 9.71 -7.78 -10.69
N LYS A 109 10.30 -8.88 -11.18
CA LYS A 109 11.51 -8.85 -12.02
C LYS A 109 11.21 -8.24 -13.38
N GLN A 110 10.11 -8.67 -14.01
CA GLN A 110 9.66 -8.14 -15.30
C GLN A 110 9.37 -6.65 -15.21
N LEU A 111 8.64 -6.20 -14.19
CA LEU A 111 8.34 -4.78 -13.97
C LEU A 111 9.60 -3.96 -13.72
N ALA A 112 10.59 -4.49 -12.99
CA ALA A 112 11.88 -3.82 -12.79
C ALA A 112 12.63 -3.64 -14.11
N ALA A 113 12.73 -4.69 -14.93
CA ALA A 113 13.34 -4.63 -16.24
C ALA A 113 12.62 -3.65 -17.17
N ALA A 114 11.29 -3.70 -17.20
CA ALA A 114 10.45 -2.80 -17.99
C ALA A 114 10.63 -1.33 -17.58
N LYS A 115 10.73 -1.03 -16.27
CA LYS A 115 11.03 0.32 -15.77
C LYS A 115 12.37 0.85 -16.27
N VAL A 116 13.41 0.02 -16.26
CA VAL A 116 14.74 0.40 -16.78
C VAL A 116 14.66 0.66 -18.29
N ALA A 117 14.03 -0.24 -19.05
CA ALA A 117 13.85 -0.08 -20.49
C ALA A 117 13.07 1.21 -20.84
N ALA A 118 11.95 1.47 -20.16
CA ALA A 118 11.15 2.67 -20.35
C ALA A 118 11.96 3.95 -20.05
N ARG A 119 12.80 3.92 -19.01
CA ARG A 119 13.70 5.06 -18.70
C ARG A 119 14.72 5.28 -19.81
N GLN A 120 15.35 4.23 -20.33
CA GLN A 120 16.31 4.36 -21.43
C GLN A 120 15.64 4.90 -22.70
N ALA A 121 14.46 4.38 -23.05
CA ALA A 121 13.69 4.88 -24.18
C ALA A 121 13.36 6.38 -24.05
N ARG A 122 12.92 6.81 -22.86
CA ARG A 122 12.64 8.23 -22.60
C ARG A 122 13.89 9.10 -22.69
N LEU A 123 15.03 8.65 -22.17
CA LEU A 123 16.28 9.40 -22.27
C LEU A 123 16.78 9.49 -23.72
N ALA A 124 16.68 8.40 -24.49
CA ALA A 124 17.03 8.39 -25.91
C ALA A 124 16.13 9.36 -26.70
N GLY A 125 14.82 9.30 -26.49
CA GLY A 125 13.87 10.24 -27.10
C GLY A 125 14.17 11.69 -26.75
N ASN A 126 14.36 11.99 -25.45
CA ASN A 126 14.69 13.34 -25.01
C ASN A 126 16.03 13.85 -25.58
N ARG A 127 17.02 12.97 -25.75
CA ARG A 127 18.32 13.33 -26.36
C ARG A 127 18.24 13.54 -27.88
N ALA A 128 17.32 12.83 -28.54
CA ALA A 128 17.07 13.01 -29.98
C ALA A 128 16.31 14.30 -30.28
N VAL A 129 15.49 14.78 -29.33
CA VAL A 129 14.84 16.08 -29.43
C VAL A 129 15.88 17.19 -29.20
N ARG A 130 16.16 17.97 -30.24
CA ARG A 130 16.89 19.23 -30.09
C ARG A 130 15.90 20.35 -29.76
N CYS A 131 16.08 20.98 -28.60
CA CYS A 131 15.36 22.20 -28.26
C CYS A 131 15.82 23.33 -29.19
N GLN A 132 14.90 23.91 -29.96
CA GLN A 132 15.20 25.03 -30.85
C GLN A 132 15.67 26.29 -30.09
N SER A 133 15.34 26.39 -28.80
CA SER A 133 15.71 27.51 -27.92
C SER A 133 17.03 27.31 -27.18
N CYS A 134 17.61 26.09 -27.17
CA CYS A 134 18.89 25.83 -26.51
C CYS A 134 20.01 25.81 -27.56
N SER A 135 20.77 26.90 -27.67
CA SER A 135 21.99 26.95 -28.48
C SER A 135 23.02 25.93 -27.97
N ALA A 136 23.79 25.32 -28.86
CA ALA A 136 24.92 24.48 -28.45
C ALA A 136 25.89 25.31 -27.58
N PRO A 137 26.40 24.78 -26.46
CA PRO A 137 27.36 25.50 -25.64
C PRO A 137 28.60 25.83 -26.49
N VAL A 138 28.99 27.10 -26.52
CA VAL A 138 30.22 27.55 -27.18
C VAL A 138 31.39 26.86 -26.47
N ALA A 139 32.16 26.06 -27.21
CA ALA A 139 33.39 25.47 -26.69
C ALA A 139 34.35 26.62 -26.36
N ILE A 140 34.69 26.77 -25.09
CA ILE A 140 35.72 27.71 -24.66
C ILE A 140 37.06 27.08 -25.04
N SER A 141 37.70 27.61 -26.08
CA SER A 141 39.08 27.29 -26.44
C SER A 141 40.04 27.94 -25.43
N ASN A 142 40.98 27.16 -24.90
CA ASN A 142 42.08 27.65 -24.06
C ASN A 142 43.10 28.47 -24.86
#